data_AF-A0A7Z9XH15-F1
#
_entry.id   AF-A0A7Z9XH15-F1
#
_cell.length_a   1.000
_cell.length_b   1.000
_cell.length_c   1.000
_cell.angle_alpha   90.00
_cell.angle_beta   90.00
_cell.angle_gamma   90.00
#
_symmetry.space_group_name_H-M   'P 1'
#
loop_
_entity.id
_entity.type
_entity.pdbx_description
1 polymer ?
#
loop_
_entity_poly.entity_id
_entity_poly.type
_entity_poly.pdbx_seq_one_letter_code
_entity_poly.pdbx_strand_id
1 'polypeptide(L)'
;MFRELVRKEILENIQSLRFVLSLLLIVSVFATSGFVFVGKYRQELEDYSRETNKNFSALSKRAKNLSELAFYKQAIWRKPKVLEFCAEGFEKSLPNRFKVNVFIVDHPEVQSRSNFLLPRFSDIDWVFIISIILSFVALLLTYDSICGEKEAATLSLMLSGPVPRDTVVLSKYLGAMCTLGMPLL
;
A
#
# COMPACT_ATOMS: atom_id res chain seq x y z
N MET A 1 23.85 -27.86 7.76
CA MET A 1 24.55 -26.76 8.47
C MET A 1 23.95 -25.40 8.16
N PHE A 2 23.93 -24.97 6.89
CA PHE A 2 23.30 -23.70 6.48
C PHE A 2 21.83 -23.54 6.91
N ARG A 3 21.00 -24.57 6.69
CA ARG A 3 19.59 -24.56 7.15
C ARG A 3 19.44 -24.37 8.66
N GLU A 4 20.34 -24.96 9.45
CA GLU A 4 20.28 -24.84 10.91
C GLU A 4 20.68 -23.43 11.37
N LEU A 5 21.65 -22.80 10.69
CA LEU A 5 22.01 -21.39 10.89
C LEU A 5 20.83 -20.46 10.57
N VAL A 6 20.16 -20.66 9.43
CA VAL A 6 18.97 -19.88 9.07
C VAL A 6 17.85 -20.08 10.09
N ARG A 7 17.60 -21.32 10.52
CA ARG A 7 16.57 -21.63 11.53
C ARG A 7 16.88 -20.96 12.87
N LYS A 8 18.15 -20.99 13.31
CA LYS A 8 18.62 -20.32 14.53
C LYS A 8 18.36 -18.83 14.45
N GLU A 9 18.73 -18.19 13.34
CA GLU A 9 18.53 -16.75 13.13
C GLU A 9 17.04 -16.36 13.14
N ILE A 10 16.19 -17.13 12.46
CA ILE A 10 14.73 -16.91 12.47
C ILE A 10 14.18 -17.04 13.88
N LEU A 11 14.60 -18.05 14.64
CA LEU A 11 14.10 -18.30 15.99
C LEU A 11 14.50 -17.17 16.95
N GLU A 12 15.75 -16.72 16.90
CA GLU A 12 16.23 -15.61 17.72
C GLU A 12 15.50 -14.31 17.38
N ASN A 13 15.29 -14.02 16.09
CA ASN A 13 14.56 -12.82 15.70
C ASN A 13 13.09 -12.88 16.16
N ILE A 14 12.40 -14.02 16.00
CA ILE A 14 10.99 -14.17 16.41
C ILE A 14 10.82 -14.09 17.93
N GLN A 15 11.77 -14.63 18.70
CA GLN A 15 11.73 -14.59 20.16
C GLN A 15 12.09 -13.21 20.73
N SER A 16 12.61 -12.30 19.90
CA SER A 16 12.91 -10.95 20.31
C SER A 16 11.64 -10.16 20.61
N LEU A 17 11.63 -9.45 21.75
CA LEU A 17 10.57 -8.49 22.07
C LEU A 17 10.38 -7.44 20.98
N ARG A 18 11.46 -7.09 20.27
CA ARG A 18 11.44 -6.13 19.16
C ARG A 18 10.60 -6.63 18.00
N PHE A 19 10.70 -7.92 17.66
CA PHE A 19 9.85 -8.52 16.64
C PHE A 19 8.38 -8.47 17.01
N VAL A 20 8.03 -8.77 18.27
CA VAL A 20 6.65 -8.68 18.76
C VAL A 20 6.13 -7.24 18.63
N LEU A 21 6.92 -6.25 19.05
CA LEU A 21 6.55 -4.83 18.91
C LEU A 21 6.41 -4.41 17.45
N SER A 22 7.35 -4.81 16.59
CA SER A 22 7.31 -4.51 15.16
C SER A 22 6.11 -5.18 14.48
N LEU A 23 5.79 -6.43 14.84
CA LEU A 23 4.62 -7.15 14.35
C LEU A 23 3.33 -6.42 14.74
N LEU A 24 3.19 -6.05 16.02
CA LEU A 24 2.03 -5.29 16.50
C LEU A 24 1.90 -3.95 15.77
N LEU A 25 3.02 -3.24 15.60
CA LEU A 25 3.05 -1.97 14.88
C LEU A 25 2.63 -2.15 13.42
N ILE A 26 3.20 -3.10 12.69
CA ILE A 26 2.86 -3.37 11.29
C ILE A 26 1.38 -3.74 11.16
N VAL A 27 0.91 -4.72 11.94
CA VAL A 27 -0.49 -5.17 11.90
C VAL A 27 -1.45 -4.02 12.24
N SER A 28 -1.14 -3.20 13.25
CA SER A 28 -1.99 -2.06 13.63
C SER A 28 -2.07 -1.01 12.52
N VAL A 29 -0.97 -0.72 11.83
CA VAL A 29 -0.94 0.26 10.75
C VAL A 29 -1.68 -0.27 9.52
N PHE A 30 -1.48 -1.55 9.14
CA PHE A 30 -2.22 -2.19 8.06
C PHE A 30 -3.74 -2.21 8.36
N ALA A 31 -4.13 -2.56 9.57
CA ALA A 31 -5.54 -2.55 9.98
C ALA A 31 -6.14 -1.14 9.94
N THR A 32 -5.41 -0.13 10.43
CA THR A 32 -5.85 1.27 10.40
C THR A 32 -5.99 1.78 8.97
N SER A 33 -5.01 1.51 8.11
CA SER A 33 -5.05 1.83 6.67
C SER A 33 -6.28 1.20 6.00
N GLY A 34 -6.52 -0.09 6.23
CA GLY A 34 -7.69 -0.79 5.69
C GLY A 34 -9.01 -0.21 6.17
N PHE A 35 -9.11 0.10 7.47
CA PHE A 35 -10.31 0.70 8.04
C PHE A 35 -10.63 2.07 7.42
N VAL A 36 -9.62 2.93 7.30
CA VAL A 36 -9.76 4.25 6.68
C VAL A 36 -10.15 4.12 5.21
N PHE A 37 -9.54 3.19 4.48
CA PHE A 37 -9.84 2.95 3.07
C PHE A 37 -11.29 2.51 2.84
N VAL A 38 -11.82 1.58 3.64
CA VAL A 38 -13.20 1.11 3.49
C VAL A 38 -14.21 2.25 3.61
N GLY A 39 -13.99 3.18 4.55
CA GLY A 39 -14.83 4.36 4.71
C GLY A 39 -14.79 5.27 3.47
N LYS A 40 -13.59 5.63 3.02
CA LYS A 40 -13.37 6.47 1.83
C LYS A 40 -13.95 5.83 0.56
N TYR A 41 -13.67 4.55 0.33
CA TYR A 41 -14.10 3.81 -0.86
C TYR A 41 -15.63 3.70 -0.95
N ARG A 42 -16.32 3.48 0.18
CA ARG A 42 -17.80 3.46 0.19
C ARG A 42 -18.38 4.81 -0.24
N GLN A 43 -17.83 5.91 0.26
CA GLN A 43 -18.28 7.25 -0.12
C GLN A 43 -18.07 7.53 -1.61
N GLU A 44 -16.89 7.19 -2.14
CA GLU A 44 -16.59 7.35 -3.56
C GLU A 44 -17.50 6.50 -4.45
N LEU A 45 -17.85 5.28 -4.01
CA LEU A 45 -18.76 4.40 -4.74
C LEU A 45 -20.20 4.94 -4.74
N GLU A 46 -20.67 5.47 -3.61
CA GLU A 46 -21.98 6.11 -3.51
C GLU A 46 -22.06 7.35 -4.41
N ASP A 47 -21.01 8.18 -4.43
CA ASP A 47 -20.92 9.34 -5.31
C ASP A 47 -20.91 8.95 -6.78
N TYR A 48 -20.09 7.96 -7.15
CA TYR A 48 -20.06 7.43 -8.51
C TYR A 48 -21.45 6.95 -8.95
N SER A 49 -22.13 6.16 -8.11
CA SER A 49 -23.47 5.65 -8.40
C SER A 49 -24.49 6.79 -8.53
N ARG A 50 -24.45 7.76 -7.62
CA ARG A 50 -25.33 8.94 -7.63
C ARG A 50 -25.17 9.76 -8.90
N GLU A 51 -23.94 10.11 -9.27
CA GLU A 51 -23.68 10.95 -10.44
C GLU A 51 -23.95 10.20 -11.75
N THR A 52 -23.66 8.89 -11.82
CA THR A 52 -24.01 8.05 -12.97
C THR A 52 -25.52 7.96 -13.15
N ASN A 53 -26.28 7.74 -12.07
CA ASN A 53 -27.74 7.67 -12.14
C ASN A 53 -28.38 9.02 -12.48
N LYS A 54 -27.83 10.12 -11.99
CA LYS A 54 -28.25 11.48 -12.39
C LYS A 54 -28.01 11.70 -13.89
N ASN A 55 -26.83 11.35 -14.40
CA ASN A 55 -26.51 11.47 -15.82
C ASN A 55 -27.45 10.61 -16.68
N PHE A 56 -27.68 9.36 -16.29
CA PHE A 56 -28.61 8.46 -16.99
C PHE A 56 -30.06 9.00 -16.98
N SER A 57 -30.53 9.49 -15.84
CA SER A 57 -31.88 10.08 -15.72
C SER A 57 -32.04 11.37 -16.52
N ALA A 58 -30.98 12.17 -16.62
CA ALA A 58 -30.96 13.38 -17.42
C ALA A 58 -30.93 13.08 -18.93
N LEU A 59 -30.23 12.01 -19.32
CA LEU A 59 -30.19 11.50 -20.68
C LEU A 59 -31.55 10.94 -21.11
N SER A 60 -32.17 10.10 -20.28
CA SER A 60 -33.46 9.46 -20.59
C SER A 60 -34.61 10.47 -20.75
N LYS A 61 -34.62 11.55 -19.96
CA LYS A 61 -35.58 12.66 -20.11
C LYS A 61 -35.46 13.35 -21.47
N ARG A 62 -34.25 13.46 -22.01
CA ARG A 62 -33.93 14.14 -23.28
C ARG A 62 -33.94 13.21 -24.48
N ALA A 63 -33.97 11.89 -24.27
CA ALA A 63 -34.00 10.89 -25.33
C ALA A 63 -35.20 11.03 -26.28
N LYS A 64 -36.27 11.71 -25.86
CA LYS A 64 -37.45 11.98 -26.69
C LYS A 64 -37.18 12.96 -27.84
N ASN A 65 -36.14 13.80 -27.73
CA ASN A 65 -35.79 14.77 -28.76
C ASN A 65 -34.33 14.57 -29.19
N LEU A 66 -34.14 14.12 -30.44
CA LEU A 66 -32.81 13.81 -30.97
C LEU A 66 -31.89 15.03 -31.00
N SER A 67 -32.42 16.22 -31.32
CA SER A 67 -31.61 17.44 -31.40
C SER A 67 -31.16 17.87 -30.00
N GLU A 68 -32.03 17.85 -29.00
CA GLU A 68 -31.67 18.14 -27.61
C GLU A 68 -30.65 17.11 -27.06
N LEU A 69 -30.82 15.83 -27.41
CA LEU A 69 -29.89 14.77 -27.03
C LEU A 69 -28.51 14.97 -27.65
N ALA A 70 -28.43 15.36 -28.93
CA ALA A 70 -27.17 15.52 -29.65
C ALA A 70 -26.28 16.62 -29.04
N PHE A 71 -26.89 17.70 -28.54
CA PHE A 71 -26.17 18.82 -27.91
C PHE A 71 -25.99 18.66 -26.40
N TYR A 72 -26.66 17.69 -25.75
CA TYR A 72 -26.52 17.44 -24.32
C TYR A 72 -25.13 16.93 -23.97
N LYS A 73 -24.45 17.62 -23.04
CA LYS A 73 -23.15 17.19 -22.50
C LYS A 73 -23.37 16.20 -21.34
N GLN A 74 -23.16 14.92 -21.62
CA GLN A 74 -23.15 13.88 -20.59
C GLN A 74 -21.82 13.88 -19.83
N ALA A 75 -21.90 13.63 -18.52
CA ALA A 75 -20.72 13.47 -17.67
C ALA A 75 -20.46 11.99 -17.43
N ILE A 76 -19.38 11.47 -17.99
CA ILE A 76 -18.94 10.10 -17.82
C ILE A 76 -17.91 10.07 -16.69
N TRP A 77 -18.22 9.33 -15.64
CA TRP A 77 -17.36 9.19 -14.48
C TRP A 77 -16.57 7.89 -14.54
N ARG A 78 -15.33 7.93 -14.06
CA ARG A 78 -14.50 6.74 -13.91
C ARG A 78 -14.89 5.99 -12.64
N LYS A 79 -15.04 4.67 -12.74
CA LYS A 79 -15.34 3.83 -11.58
C LYS A 79 -14.16 3.83 -10.59
N PRO A 80 -14.40 3.99 -9.28
CA PRO A 80 -13.36 3.83 -8.25
C PRO A 80 -12.72 2.43 -8.32
N LYS A 81 -11.40 2.36 -8.11
CA LYS A 81 -10.65 1.09 -8.19
C LYS A 81 -10.46 0.51 -6.80
N VAL A 82 -10.74 -0.79 -6.64
CA VAL A 82 -10.57 -1.50 -5.37
C VAL A 82 -9.09 -1.58 -4.95
N LEU A 83 -8.17 -1.61 -5.92
CA LEU A 83 -6.73 -1.74 -5.69
C LEU A 83 -6.04 -0.44 -5.25
N GLU A 84 -6.76 0.69 -5.20
CA GLU A 84 -6.22 1.99 -4.74
C GLU A 84 -5.75 1.94 -3.28
N PHE A 85 -6.29 1.00 -2.50
CA PHE A 85 -5.83 0.67 -1.14
C PHE A 85 -4.41 0.13 -1.08
N CYS A 86 -4.06 -0.76 -2.02
CA CYS A 86 -2.75 -1.38 -2.05
C CYS A 86 -1.71 -0.40 -2.59
N ALA A 87 -2.07 0.30 -3.66
CA ALA A 87 -1.22 1.30 -4.28
C ALA A 87 -2.11 2.43 -4.83
N GLU A 88 -1.97 3.64 -4.28
CA GLU A 88 -2.72 4.80 -4.76
C GLU A 88 -2.29 5.15 -6.19
N GLY A 89 -1.00 5.00 -6.52
CA GLY A 89 -0.52 5.10 -7.90
C GLY A 89 -0.84 6.43 -8.61
N PHE A 90 -0.94 7.54 -7.86
CA PHE A 90 -1.38 8.85 -8.34
C PHE A 90 -2.81 8.89 -8.92
N GLU A 91 -3.67 7.92 -8.58
CA GLU A 91 -5.04 7.82 -9.09
C GLU A 91 -5.90 9.05 -8.74
N LYS A 92 -5.62 9.73 -7.62
CA LYS A 92 -6.27 11.01 -7.28
C LYS A 92 -5.96 12.16 -8.24
N SER A 93 -4.78 12.16 -8.84
CA SER A 93 -4.36 13.19 -9.79
C SER A 93 -4.79 12.85 -11.22
N LEU A 94 -5.22 11.61 -11.45
CA LEU A 94 -5.72 11.19 -12.75
C LEU A 94 -7.15 11.71 -13.00
N PRO A 95 -7.47 12.10 -14.24
CA PRO A 95 -8.82 12.50 -14.61
C PRO A 95 -9.85 11.43 -14.25
N ASN A 96 -10.90 11.85 -13.55
CA ASN A 96 -11.97 10.97 -13.11
C ASN A 96 -13.33 11.31 -13.77
N ARG A 97 -13.38 12.36 -14.60
CA ARG A 97 -14.57 12.78 -15.31
C ARG A 97 -14.25 13.25 -16.73
N PHE A 98 -15.11 12.85 -17.67
CA PHE A 98 -15.15 13.37 -19.04
C PHE A 98 -16.53 13.94 -19.33
N LYS A 99 -16.58 15.09 -20.02
CA LYS A 99 -17.83 15.63 -20.56
C LYS A 99 -17.86 15.37 -22.06
N VAL A 100 -18.91 14.73 -22.52
CA VAL A 100 -19.02 14.28 -23.91
C VAL A 100 -20.39 14.66 -24.45
N ASN A 101 -20.46 15.09 -25.69
CA ASN A 101 -21.70 15.10 -26.48
C ASN A 101 -21.44 14.31 -27.78
N VAL A 102 -22.41 14.30 -28.71
CA VAL A 102 -22.27 13.52 -29.96
C VAL A 102 -21.11 14.00 -30.84
N PHE A 103 -20.72 15.27 -30.72
CA PHE A 103 -19.78 15.91 -31.63
C PHE A 103 -18.38 16.14 -31.04
N ILE A 104 -18.29 16.26 -29.71
CA ILE A 104 -17.12 16.74 -28.99
C ILE A 104 -16.93 15.94 -27.71
N VAL A 105 -15.69 15.56 -27.46
CA VAL A 105 -15.19 15.10 -26.17
C VAL A 105 -14.43 16.27 -25.56
N ASP A 106 -14.92 16.80 -24.44
CA ASP A 106 -14.22 17.85 -23.70
C ASP A 106 -12.93 17.28 -23.06
N HIS A 107 -12.05 18.17 -22.60
CA HIS A 107 -10.83 17.78 -21.93
C HIS A 107 -11.11 16.98 -20.63
N PRO A 108 -10.21 16.06 -20.27
CA PRO A 108 -10.29 15.35 -18.99
C PRO A 108 -10.32 16.32 -17.81
N GLU A 109 -11.22 16.08 -16.86
CA GLU A 109 -11.33 16.85 -15.61
C GLU A 109 -11.03 15.95 -14.40
N VAL A 110 -10.36 16.51 -13.40
CA VAL A 110 -10.21 15.91 -12.07
C VAL A 110 -11.20 16.61 -11.14
N GLN A 111 -12.27 15.90 -10.77
CA GLN A 111 -13.25 16.38 -9.82
C GLN A 111 -13.19 15.54 -8.55
N SER A 112 -12.42 16.00 -7.56
CA SER A 112 -12.27 15.34 -6.27
C SER A 112 -12.95 16.15 -5.16
N ARG A 113 -13.48 15.45 -4.14
CA ARG A 113 -13.88 16.06 -2.86
C ARG A 113 -12.67 16.39 -1.96
N SER A 114 -11.45 16.33 -2.47
CA SER A 114 -10.24 16.63 -1.70
C SER A 114 -10.26 18.07 -1.21
N ASN A 115 -9.92 18.25 0.06
CA ASN A 115 -9.75 19.58 0.63
C ASN A 115 -8.52 20.25 0.02
N PHE A 116 -8.72 21.28 -0.81
CA PHE A 116 -7.64 22.04 -1.45
C PHE A 116 -6.66 22.67 -0.44
N LEU A 117 -7.08 22.85 0.82
CA LEU A 117 -6.24 23.37 1.90
C LEU A 117 -5.31 22.32 2.51
N LEU A 118 -5.55 21.02 2.25
CA LEU A 118 -4.76 19.88 2.72
C LEU A 118 -4.36 18.94 1.56
N PRO A 119 -3.65 19.44 0.53
CA PRO A 119 -3.41 18.68 -0.70
C PRO A 119 -2.32 17.58 -0.57
N ARG A 120 -1.68 17.43 0.59
CA ARG A 120 -0.34 16.80 0.67
C ARG A 120 -0.15 15.73 1.74
N PHE A 121 -1.21 15.29 2.40
CA PHE A 121 -1.11 14.03 3.13
C PHE A 121 -1.10 12.91 2.09
N SER A 122 0.03 12.21 1.96
CA SER A 122 0.09 10.93 1.24
C SER A 122 -1.00 10.01 1.82
N ASP A 123 -1.77 9.32 0.97
CA ASP A 123 -2.62 8.27 1.52
C ASP A 123 -1.71 7.24 2.18
N ILE A 124 -2.16 6.75 3.33
CA ILE A 124 -1.50 5.62 4.00
C ILE A 124 -1.94 4.38 3.22
N ASP A 125 -1.27 4.12 2.09
CA ASP A 125 -1.43 2.93 1.28
C ASP A 125 -0.41 1.84 1.67
N TRP A 126 -0.58 0.62 1.15
CA TRP A 126 0.32 -0.48 1.49
C TRP A 126 1.74 -0.26 0.98
N VAL A 127 1.90 0.43 -0.15
CA VAL A 127 3.21 0.81 -0.67
C VAL A 127 3.93 1.73 0.32
N PHE A 128 3.27 2.73 0.89
CA PHE A 128 3.84 3.58 1.94
C PHE A 128 4.27 2.75 3.16
N ILE A 129 3.42 1.84 3.62
CA ILE A 129 3.72 0.98 4.79
C ILE A 129 4.95 0.12 4.51
N ILE A 130 5.02 -0.55 3.37
CA ILE A 130 6.15 -1.42 3.00
C ILE A 130 7.42 -0.60 2.77
N SER A 131 7.33 0.54 2.08
CA SER A 131 8.53 1.33 1.74
C SER A 131 9.14 2.05 2.94
N ILE A 132 8.32 2.54 3.89
CA ILE A 132 8.80 3.34 5.01
C ILE A 132 8.84 2.53 6.30
N ILE A 133 7.71 1.96 6.71
CA ILE A 133 7.58 1.32 8.02
C ILE A 133 8.36 0.00 8.04
N LEU A 134 8.21 -0.83 7.01
CA LEU A 134 8.91 -2.11 6.95
C LEU A 134 10.43 -1.90 6.76
N SER A 135 10.85 -0.90 5.98
CA SER A 135 12.28 -0.55 5.86
C SER A 135 12.89 -0.13 7.20
N PHE A 136 12.14 0.61 8.02
CA PHE A 136 12.58 0.96 9.37
C PHE A 136 12.69 -0.27 10.27
N VAL A 137 11.69 -1.16 10.26
CA VAL A 137 11.74 -2.44 10.99
C VAL A 137 12.90 -3.32 10.52
N ALA A 138 13.19 -3.34 9.21
CA ALA A 138 14.31 -4.07 8.64
C ALA A 138 15.64 -3.61 9.20
N LEU A 139 15.85 -2.30 9.31
CA LEU A 139 17.06 -1.73 9.93
C LEU A 139 17.16 -2.12 11.40
N LEU A 140 16.06 -2.05 12.16
CA LEU A 140 16.07 -2.42 13.58
C LEU A 140 16.43 -3.90 13.81
N LEU A 141 15.80 -4.81 13.07
CA LEU A 141 16.05 -6.25 13.23
C LEU A 141 17.46 -6.64 12.78
N THR A 142 17.95 -6.07 11.67
CA THR A 142 19.27 -6.40 11.14
C THR A 142 20.41 -5.81 11.96
N TYR A 143 20.23 -4.62 12.55
CA TYR A 143 21.23 -4.00 13.41
C TYR A 143 21.58 -4.91 14.59
N ASP A 144 20.59 -5.44 15.31
CA ASP A 144 20.84 -6.29 16.47
C ASP A 144 21.41 -7.66 16.09
N SER A 145 20.95 -8.24 14.98
CA SER A 145 21.47 -9.51 14.48
C SER A 145 22.99 -9.48 14.28
N ILE A 146 23.54 -8.33 13.89
CA ILE A 146 24.98 -8.16 13.65
C ILE A 146 25.68 -7.58 14.88
N CYS A 147 25.21 -6.45 15.40
CA CYS A 147 25.87 -5.73 16.50
C CYS A 147 25.69 -6.46 17.85
N GLY A 148 24.51 -7.03 18.11
CA GLY A 148 24.24 -7.76 19.35
C GLY A 148 25.10 -9.03 19.48
N GLU A 149 25.25 -9.79 18.40
CA GLU A 149 26.15 -10.96 18.41
C GLU A 149 27.63 -10.58 18.45
N LYS A 150 28.00 -9.42 17.90
CA LYS A 150 29.36 -8.89 18.01
C LYS A 150 29.67 -8.51 19.45
N GLU A 151 28.75 -7.85 20.16
CA GLU A 151 28.90 -7.46 21.57
C GLU A 151 28.91 -8.68 22.51
N ALA A 152 28.05 -9.68 22.23
CA ALA A 152 28.02 -10.94 22.98
C ALA A 152 29.19 -11.88 22.67
N ALA A 153 30.10 -11.48 21.76
CA ALA A 153 31.21 -12.28 21.23
C ALA A 153 30.81 -13.63 20.59
N THR A 154 29.51 -13.89 20.41
CA THR A 154 28.98 -15.10 19.78
C THR A 154 29.32 -15.14 18.29
N LEU A 155 29.39 -13.99 17.62
CA LEU A 155 29.84 -13.89 16.23
C LEU A 155 31.32 -14.30 16.10
N SER A 156 32.17 -13.86 17.03
CA SER A 156 33.59 -14.21 17.06
C SER A 156 33.78 -15.72 17.27
N LEU A 157 33.01 -16.30 18.19
CA LEU A 157 33.01 -17.74 18.45
C LEU A 157 32.53 -18.56 17.23
N MET A 158 31.52 -18.08 16.51
CA MET A 158 31.03 -18.77 15.30
C MET A 158 32.07 -18.76 14.18
N LEU A 159 32.82 -17.66 14.04
CA LEU A 159 33.86 -17.47 13.03
C LEU A 159 35.18 -18.19 13.35
N SER A 160 35.42 -18.59 14.60
CA SER A 160 36.57 -19.41 14.97
C SER A 160 36.38 -20.91 14.71
N GLY A 161 35.13 -21.34 14.47
CA GLY A 161 34.79 -22.70 14.07
C GLY A 161 35.00 -22.98 12.58
N PRO A 162 34.76 -24.22 12.14
CA PRO A 162 34.90 -24.65 10.73
C PRO A 162 33.72 -24.17 9.84
N VAL A 163 33.19 -22.97 10.08
CA VAL A 163 32.07 -22.41 9.31
C VAL A 163 32.60 -21.35 8.33
N PRO A 164 32.31 -21.47 7.03
CA PRO A 164 32.77 -20.48 6.07
C PRO A 164 31.97 -19.16 6.21
N ARG A 165 32.66 -18.03 6.03
CA ARG A 165 32.14 -16.69 6.37
C ARG A 165 30.96 -16.26 5.49
N ASP A 166 30.96 -16.67 4.23
CA ASP A 166 29.89 -16.46 3.26
C ASP A 166 28.57 -17.07 3.73
N THR A 167 28.62 -18.30 4.26
CA THR A 167 27.46 -19.03 4.75
C THR A 167 26.84 -18.35 5.96
N VAL A 168 27.66 -17.77 6.86
CA VAL A 168 27.19 -17.00 8.02
C VAL A 168 26.46 -15.72 7.58
N VAL A 169 27.05 -14.95 6.66
CA VAL A 169 26.43 -13.72 6.15
C VAL A 169 25.13 -14.03 5.41
N LEU A 170 25.13 -15.05 4.58
CA LEU A 170 23.97 -15.43 3.78
C LEU A 170 22.84 -15.99 4.65
N SER A 171 23.16 -16.69 5.74
CA SER A 171 22.16 -17.12 6.71
C SER A 171 21.55 -15.96 7.49
N LYS A 172 22.34 -14.95 7.85
CA LYS A 172 21.84 -13.73 8.51
C LYS A 172 20.89 -12.96 7.60
N TYR A 173 21.29 -12.78 6.34
CA TYR A 173 20.45 -12.13 5.34
C TYR A 173 19.12 -12.87 5.14
N LEU A 174 19.14 -14.19 4.92
CA LEU A 174 17.91 -14.96 4.73
C LEU A 174 17.05 -15.01 6.00
N GLY A 175 17.66 -15.12 7.18
CA GLY A 175 16.94 -15.10 8.45
C GLY A 175 16.18 -13.79 8.64
N ALA A 176 16.87 -12.66 8.45
CA ALA A 176 16.24 -11.33 8.52
C ALA A 176 15.12 -11.16 7.46
N MET A 177 15.36 -11.58 6.21
CA MET A 177 14.36 -11.49 5.14
C MET A 177 13.12 -12.33 5.43
N CYS A 178 13.29 -13.56 5.92
CA CYS A 178 12.16 -14.41 6.32
C CYS A 178 11.38 -13.81 7.49
N THR A 179 12.08 -13.29 8.51
CA THR A 179 11.40 -12.67 9.67
C THR A 179 10.65 -11.40 9.27
N LEU A 180 11.22 -10.56 8.39
CA LEU A 180 10.55 -9.37 7.86
C LEU A 180 9.35 -9.70 6.97
N GLY A 181 9.40 -10.83 6.27
CA GLY A 181 8.28 -11.30 5.45
C GLY A 181 7.11 -11.87 6.27
N MET A 182 7.33 -12.31 7.51
CA MET A 182 6.26 -12.91 8.32
C MET A 182 5.06 -11.98 8.58
N PRO A 183 5.25 -10.69 8.95
CA PRO A 183 4.13 -9.75 9.09
C PRO A 183 3.32 -9.49 7.81
N LEU A 184 3.85 -9.86 6.63
CA LEU A 184 3.19 -9.63 5.33
C LEU A 184 2.39 -10.84 4.84
N LEU A 185 2.49 -11.99 5.52
CA LEU A 185 1.75 -13.22 5.22
C LEU A 185 0.41 -13.26 5.97
#